data_AF-A0A959GQL7-F1
#
_entry.id   AF-A0A959GQL7-F1
#
_cell.length_a   1.000
_cell.length_b   1.000
_cell.length_c   1.000
_cell.angle_alpha   90.00
_cell.angle_beta   90.00
_cell.angle_gamma   90.00
#
_symmetry.space_group_name_H-M   'P 1'
#
loop_
_entity.id
_entity.type
_entity.pdbx_description
1 polymer ?
#
loop_
_entity_poly.entity_id
_entity_poly.type
_entity_poly.pdbx_seq_one_letter_code
_entity_poly.pdbx_strand_id
1 'polypeptide(L)'
;MQYLSIHFYVPILALALLSCRPAPSQSVLQLSDGHQVVFLDSLQAARAIVKDEVEGFFDQITPLDMSIQMGKPLPDTFHREALLADYRAFLRSDVESFSEEGQKLLREAFRQAFELTEKLHPGLFPTGIRLIKTKGLHYGPSVYYTREDCIIIPENELREGNRSGLLEVMLHEVFHIYSRYHPEEKKALYRLIGFEPITKPLSFPDSLAGRLLLNPDGIDVSYAVTLKLPEDSQSVRAIPLIVSSQPNYSPALPQFFAYLDFQLYPIQEEAGSYRVVTQGGYRSPLPSPGKIANFFEQIGDNTNYIIHPDEVLADNFVFLVLAQAGEADFALSNYSERGQEVLRGIEQVLKGE
;
A
#
# COMPACT_ATOMS: atom_id res chain seq x y z
N MET A 1 44.46 42.28 75.40
CA MET A 1 44.36 41.99 73.96
C MET A 1 43.21 41.02 73.76
N GLN A 2 42.05 41.52 73.31
CA GLN A 2 40.88 40.70 72.97
C GLN A 2 41.06 40.15 71.55
N TYR A 3 40.91 38.84 71.37
CA TYR A 3 40.83 38.18 70.07
C TYR A 3 39.37 38.08 69.62
N LEU A 4 39.07 38.66 68.45
CA LEU A 4 37.78 38.59 67.77
C LEU A 4 37.78 37.35 66.88
N SER A 5 36.86 36.40 67.12
CA SER A 5 36.68 35.22 66.27
C SER A 5 35.53 35.47 65.28
N ILE A 6 35.84 35.50 63.99
CA ILE A 6 34.86 35.64 62.90
C ILE A 6 34.40 34.24 62.48
N HIS A 7 33.11 33.95 62.59
CA HIS A 7 32.51 32.71 62.08
C HIS A 7 31.97 32.93 60.66
N PHE A 8 32.49 32.17 59.70
CA PHE A 8 31.95 32.10 58.34
C PHE A 8 30.85 31.04 58.29
N TYR A 9 29.62 31.46 57.96
CA TYR A 9 28.53 30.55 57.61
C TYR A 9 28.60 30.24 56.11
N VAL A 10 28.81 28.97 55.77
CA VAL A 10 28.68 28.44 54.40
C VAL A 10 27.26 27.89 54.25
N PRO A 11 26.43 28.38 53.32
CA PRO A 11 25.11 27.81 53.09
C PRO A 11 25.26 26.50 52.33
N ILE A 12 24.77 25.40 52.92
CA ILE A 12 24.65 24.10 52.25
C ILE A 12 23.43 24.19 51.33
N LEU A 13 23.68 24.27 50.02
CA LEU A 13 22.65 24.21 48.99
C LEU A 13 22.22 22.75 48.80
N ALA A 14 21.04 22.39 49.27
CA ALA A 14 20.46 21.07 49.05
C ALA A 14 20.04 20.94 47.57
N LEU A 15 20.81 20.17 46.78
CA LEU A 15 20.38 19.76 45.44
C LEU A 15 19.24 18.75 45.56
N ALA A 16 18.03 19.17 45.19
CA ALA A 16 16.92 18.27 44.94
C ALA A 16 17.21 17.48 43.65
N LEU A 17 17.51 16.18 43.78
CA LEU A 17 17.58 15.26 42.66
C LEU A 17 16.16 14.98 42.16
N LEU A 18 15.71 15.80 41.20
CA LEU A 18 14.53 15.50 40.39
C LEU A 18 14.86 14.29 39.50
N SER A 19 14.37 13.12 39.92
CA SER A 19 14.34 11.93 39.08
C SER A 19 13.41 12.17 37.90
N CYS A 20 13.96 12.58 36.75
CA CYS A 20 13.24 12.58 35.48
C CYS A 20 12.82 11.14 35.16
N ARG A 21 11.54 10.81 35.35
CA ARG A 21 10.96 9.64 34.68
C ARG A 21 11.01 9.94 33.18
N PRO A 22 11.62 9.08 32.34
CA PRO A 22 11.54 9.26 30.90
C PRO A 22 10.06 9.26 30.52
N ALA A 23 9.61 10.32 29.86
CA ALA A 23 8.28 10.34 29.26
C ALA A 23 8.16 9.11 28.33
N PRO A 24 6.99 8.45 28.27
CA PRO A 24 6.78 7.40 27.28
C PRO A 24 7.14 7.95 25.90
N SER A 25 7.94 7.19 25.14
CA SER A 25 8.44 7.64 23.84
C SER A 25 7.25 8.01 22.94
N GLN A 26 7.12 9.30 22.60
CA GLN A 26 6.11 9.78 21.64
C GLN A 26 6.27 9.11 20.26
N SER A 27 7.35 8.38 19.98
CA SER A 27 7.53 7.67 18.71
C SER A 27 6.89 6.28 18.65
N VAL A 28 6.36 5.73 19.75
CA VAL A 28 5.80 4.36 19.75
C VAL A 28 4.37 4.33 20.29
N LEU A 29 3.50 3.58 19.66
CA LEU A 29 2.18 3.16 20.16
C LEU A 29 2.25 1.67 20.48
N GLN A 30 2.24 1.33 21.76
CA GLN A 30 2.07 -0.05 22.21
C GLN A 30 0.58 -0.40 22.19
N LEU A 31 0.21 -1.47 21.50
CA LEU A 31 -1.17 -1.96 21.40
C LEU A 31 -1.40 -3.17 22.33
N SER A 32 -0.45 -4.10 22.39
CA SER A 32 -0.44 -5.25 23.30
C SER A 32 0.99 -5.79 23.49
N ASP A 33 1.18 -6.86 24.28
CA ASP A 33 2.47 -7.57 24.46
C ASP A 33 2.89 -8.30 23.17
N GLY A 34 3.26 -7.56 22.13
CA GLY A 34 3.65 -8.12 20.83
C GLY A 34 3.26 -7.27 19.63
N HIS A 35 2.36 -6.30 19.80
CA HIS A 35 1.91 -5.41 18.73
C HIS A 35 2.27 -3.96 19.01
N GLN A 36 2.97 -3.35 18.07
CA GLN A 36 3.36 -1.94 18.16
C GLN A 36 3.29 -1.23 16.80
N VAL A 37 3.01 0.06 16.85
CA VAL A 37 3.11 0.98 15.72
C VAL A 37 4.15 2.05 16.03
N VAL A 38 5.14 2.21 15.15
CA VAL A 38 6.30 3.09 15.35
C VAL A 38 6.22 4.26 14.38
N PHE A 39 6.18 5.48 14.91
CA PHE A 39 6.25 6.73 14.15
C PHE A 39 7.72 7.06 13.87
N LEU A 40 8.15 6.94 12.62
CA LEU A 40 9.51 7.25 12.24
C LEU A 40 9.73 8.76 12.17
N ASP A 41 10.86 9.23 12.71
CA ASP A 41 11.34 10.58 12.41
C ASP A 41 11.85 10.68 10.97
N SER A 42 12.12 11.90 10.49
CA SER A 42 12.57 12.12 9.11
C SER A 42 13.85 11.37 8.73
N LEU A 43 14.79 11.15 9.67
CA LEU A 43 16.05 10.44 9.39
C LEU A 43 15.83 8.94 9.30
N GLN A 44 15.00 8.38 10.17
CA GLN A 44 14.59 6.98 10.15
C GLN A 44 13.74 6.68 8.92
N ALA A 45 12.77 7.55 8.61
CA ALA A 45 11.91 7.46 7.45
C ALA A 45 12.71 7.49 6.14
N ALA A 46 13.73 8.36 6.03
CA ALA A 46 14.57 8.43 4.83
C ALA A 46 15.40 7.14 4.61
N ARG A 47 15.68 6.38 5.67
CA ARG A 47 16.30 5.05 5.53
C ARG A 47 15.26 4.01 5.14
N ALA A 48 14.08 4.06 5.76
CA ALA A 48 13.03 3.06 5.59
C ALA A 48 12.32 3.13 4.23
N ILE A 49 12.02 4.32 3.69
CA ILE A 49 11.24 4.48 2.44
C ILE A 49 11.91 3.84 1.21
N VAL A 50 13.23 3.65 1.26
CA VAL A 50 14.03 3.03 0.20
C VAL A 50 14.47 1.59 0.52
N LYS A 51 14.03 1.02 1.65
CA LYS A 51 14.24 -0.38 1.99
C LYS A 51 13.28 -1.23 1.15
N ASP A 52 13.77 -2.36 0.66
CA ASP A 52 13.05 -3.25 -0.24
C ASP A 52 13.78 -4.60 -0.26
N GLU A 53 13.45 -5.44 0.70
CA GLU A 53 14.04 -6.77 0.92
C GLU A 53 13.02 -7.89 0.63
N VAL A 54 11.72 -7.58 0.62
CA VAL A 54 10.65 -8.58 0.49
C VAL A 54 10.22 -8.77 -0.96
N GLU A 55 9.93 -7.68 -1.69
CA GLU A 55 9.27 -7.79 -3.00
C GLU A 55 10.17 -7.35 -4.17
N GLY A 56 11.18 -6.50 -3.95
CA GLY A 56 12.09 -6.07 -5.02
C GLY A 56 11.46 -5.03 -5.93
N PHE A 57 10.62 -4.14 -5.39
CA PHE A 57 10.03 -2.99 -6.09
C PHE A 57 11.08 -2.20 -6.91
N PHE A 58 12.23 -1.87 -6.34
CA PHE A 58 13.24 -1.05 -7.01
C PHE A 58 13.99 -1.79 -8.12
N ASP A 59 13.95 -3.12 -8.12
CA ASP A 59 14.46 -3.93 -9.21
C ASP A 59 13.50 -3.92 -10.41
N GLN A 60 12.20 -3.77 -10.15
CA GLN A 60 11.14 -3.87 -11.13
C GLN A 60 10.67 -2.51 -11.67
N ILE A 61 10.78 -1.42 -10.88
CA ILE A 61 10.24 -0.10 -11.28
C ILE A 61 10.85 0.37 -12.60
N THR A 62 10.01 0.86 -13.50
CA THR A 62 10.45 1.27 -14.83
C THR A 62 11.06 2.68 -14.80
N PRO A 63 11.93 3.02 -15.77
CA PRO A 63 12.41 4.40 -15.94
C PRO A 63 11.26 5.41 -16.07
N LEU A 64 10.20 5.05 -16.80
CA LEU A 64 9.05 5.93 -16.99
C LEU A 64 8.31 6.18 -15.67
N ASP A 65 8.10 5.15 -14.86
CA ASP A 65 7.45 5.27 -13.56
C ASP A 65 8.24 6.21 -12.62
N MET A 66 9.55 5.99 -12.49
CA MET A 66 10.45 6.89 -11.74
C MET A 66 10.40 8.33 -12.26
N SER A 67 10.37 8.52 -13.58
CA SER A 67 10.29 9.84 -14.23
C SER A 67 8.99 10.56 -13.90
N ILE A 68 7.84 9.87 -13.97
CA ILE A 68 6.53 10.44 -13.65
C ILE A 68 6.47 10.81 -12.17
N GLN A 69 6.87 9.90 -11.28
CA GLN A 69 6.88 10.16 -9.84
C GLN A 69 7.81 11.31 -9.45
N MET A 70 8.96 11.47 -10.10
CA MET A 70 9.86 12.61 -9.84
C MET A 70 9.39 13.92 -10.47
N GLY A 71 8.37 13.88 -11.33
CA GLY A 71 7.94 15.04 -12.11
C GLY A 71 9.00 15.53 -13.09
N LYS A 72 9.81 14.64 -13.66
CA LYS A 72 10.96 14.98 -14.52
C LYS A 72 10.94 14.15 -15.79
N PRO A 73 10.96 14.76 -16.99
CA PRO A 73 11.05 14.01 -18.24
C PRO A 73 12.29 13.11 -18.28
N LEU A 74 12.15 11.91 -18.83
CA LEU A 74 13.29 11.08 -19.20
C LEU A 74 14.10 11.79 -20.27
N PRO A 75 15.43 11.92 -20.11
CA PRO A 75 16.31 12.41 -21.16
C PRO A 75 16.45 11.37 -22.27
N ASP A 76 16.85 11.79 -23.47
CA ASP A 76 17.04 10.91 -24.64
C ASP A 76 18.02 9.75 -24.37
N THR A 77 18.96 9.96 -23.45
CA THR A 77 19.90 8.94 -22.99
C THR A 77 19.98 8.98 -21.47
N PHE A 78 19.85 7.82 -20.83
CA PHE A 78 19.99 7.67 -19.38
C PHE A 78 20.57 6.30 -19.03
N HIS A 79 21.16 6.21 -17.84
CA HIS A 79 21.51 4.94 -17.21
C HIS A 79 20.50 4.65 -16.09
N ARG A 80 19.87 3.47 -16.13
CA ARG A 80 18.84 3.09 -15.14
C ARG A 80 19.36 3.18 -13.70
N GLU A 81 20.61 2.77 -13.46
CA GLU A 81 21.21 2.83 -12.12
C GLU A 81 21.34 4.25 -11.57
N ALA A 82 21.77 5.20 -12.41
CA ALA A 82 21.85 6.61 -12.02
C ALA A 82 20.46 7.19 -11.77
N LEU A 83 19.49 6.89 -12.65
CA LEU A 83 18.09 7.30 -12.49
C LEU A 83 17.48 6.73 -11.19
N LEU A 84 17.77 5.48 -10.87
CA LEU A 84 17.30 4.83 -9.65
C LEU A 84 17.95 5.45 -8.39
N ALA A 85 19.22 5.83 -8.46
CA ALA A 85 19.89 6.55 -7.38
C ALA A 85 19.23 7.92 -7.13
N ASP A 86 18.93 8.66 -8.19
CA ASP A 86 18.21 9.94 -8.13
C ASP A 86 16.79 9.78 -7.58
N TYR A 87 16.06 8.75 -8.03
CA TYR A 87 14.73 8.43 -7.53
C TYR A 87 14.74 8.07 -6.05
N ARG A 88 15.69 7.25 -5.60
CA ARG A 88 15.86 6.95 -4.16
C ARG A 88 16.19 8.22 -3.38
N ALA A 89 17.04 9.12 -3.89
CA ALA A 89 17.33 10.40 -3.25
C ALA A 89 16.08 11.30 -3.16
N PHE A 90 15.25 11.30 -4.21
CA PHE A 90 13.98 12.01 -4.23
C PHE A 90 13.01 11.48 -3.15
N LEU A 91 12.78 10.17 -3.07
CA LEU A 91 11.93 9.58 -2.02
C LEU A 91 12.42 9.95 -0.61
N ARG A 92 13.74 9.94 -0.37
CA ARG A 92 14.33 10.38 0.90
C ARG A 92 14.08 11.85 1.23
N SER A 93 13.96 12.70 0.21
CA SER A 93 13.67 14.12 0.41
C SER A 93 12.19 14.42 0.65
N ASP A 94 11.33 13.45 0.32
CA ASP A 94 9.87 13.57 0.42
C ASP A 94 9.34 13.23 1.82
N VAL A 95 10.15 12.61 2.68
CA VAL A 95 9.73 12.23 4.05
C VAL A 95 9.90 13.36 5.07
N GLU A 96 9.14 13.27 6.15
CA GLU A 96 9.17 14.22 7.26
C GLU A 96 8.65 13.62 8.57
N SER A 97 8.90 14.30 9.70
CA SER A 97 8.43 13.87 11.02
C SER A 97 6.95 14.24 11.22
N PHE A 98 6.19 13.36 11.86
CA PHE A 98 4.78 13.62 12.23
C PHE A 98 4.65 14.76 13.25
N SER A 99 3.62 15.59 13.09
CA SER A 99 3.16 16.53 14.13
C SER A 99 2.49 15.79 15.29
N GLU A 100 2.34 16.45 16.43
CA GLU A 100 1.64 15.86 17.59
C GLU A 100 0.17 15.54 17.26
N GLU A 101 -0.51 16.42 16.52
CA GLU A 101 -1.89 16.23 16.07
C GLU A 101 -2.01 15.04 15.11
N GLY A 102 -1.10 14.93 14.14
CA GLY A 102 -1.06 13.81 13.20
C GLY A 102 -0.81 12.48 13.91
N GLN A 103 0.11 12.44 14.88
CA GLN A 103 0.33 11.26 15.70
C GLN A 103 -0.92 10.90 16.52
N LYS A 104 -1.63 11.88 17.08
CA LYS A 104 -2.84 11.64 17.85
C LYS A 104 -3.92 10.96 16.99
N LEU A 105 -4.19 11.50 15.79
CA LEU A 105 -5.17 10.92 14.86
C LEU A 105 -4.84 9.47 14.51
N LEU A 106 -3.59 9.21 14.14
CA LEU A 106 -3.14 7.87 13.79
C LEU A 106 -3.18 6.91 14.99
N ARG A 107 -2.82 7.37 16.19
CA ARG A 107 -2.93 6.56 17.41
C ARG A 107 -4.36 6.15 17.71
N GLU A 108 -5.33 7.00 17.43
CA GLU A 108 -6.75 6.69 17.61
C GLU A 108 -7.26 5.73 16.53
N ALA A 109 -6.84 5.91 15.27
CA ALA A 109 -7.16 4.99 14.18
C ALA A 109 -6.54 3.60 14.38
N PHE A 110 -5.25 3.49 14.72
CA PHE A 110 -4.59 2.20 14.90
C PHE A 110 -5.05 1.42 16.12
N ARG A 111 -5.47 2.09 17.21
CA ARG A 111 -6.11 1.38 18.33
C ARG A 111 -7.39 0.70 17.90
N GLN A 112 -8.24 1.42 17.15
CA GLN A 112 -9.47 0.87 16.61
C GLN A 112 -9.19 -0.23 15.59
N ALA A 113 -8.29 -0.01 14.64
CA ALA A 113 -7.91 -1.01 13.65
C ALA A 113 -7.40 -2.30 14.32
N PHE A 114 -6.55 -2.19 15.33
CA PHE A 114 -6.08 -3.32 16.12
C PHE A 114 -7.22 -4.05 16.83
N GLU A 115 -8.08 -3.34 17.56
CA GLU A 115 -9.22 -3.94 18.25
C GLU A 115 -10.18 -4.66 17.29
N LEU A 116 -10.48 -4.06 16.14
CA LEU A 116 -11.40 -4.61 15.16
C LEU A 116 -10.85 -5.84 14.44
N THR A 117 -9.59 -5.80 14.02
CA THR A 117 -8.93 -6.93 13.35
C THR A 117 -8.73 -8.11 14.29
N GLU A 118 -8.26 -7.89 15.52
CA GLU A 118 -8.08 -8.96 16.50
C GLU A 118 -9.41 -9.55 17.01
N LYS A 119 -10.49 -8.76 16.99
CA LYS A 119 -11.85 -9.25 17.26
C LYS A 119 -12.37 -10.15 16.13
N LEU A 120 -12.01 -9.85 14.87
CA LEU A 120 -12.38 -10.69 13.72
C LEU A 120 -11.69 -12.05 13.81
N HIS A 121 -10.36 -12.04 13.97
CA HIS A 121 -9.56 -13.23 14.25
C HIS A 121 -8.19 -12.81 14.82
N PRO A 122 -7.68 -13.45 15.89
CA PRO A 122 -6.36 -13.13 16.43
C PRO A 122 -5.22 -13.35 15.43
N GLY A 123 -4.25 -12.43 15.39
CA GLY A 123 -3.08 -12.51 14.52
C GLY A 123 -3.26 -11.91 13.13
N LEU A 124 -4.40 -11.26 12.86
CA LEU A 124 -4.60 -10.49 11.63
C LEU A 124 -3.84 -9.18 11.64
N PHE A 125 -3.65 -8.56 12.82
CA PHE A 125 -2.88 -7.34 12.91
C PHE A 125 -1.35 -7.66 12.94
N PRO A 126 -0.52 -7.04 12.08
CA PRO A 126 0.92 -7.25 12.08
C PRO A 126 1.58 -6.89 13.42
N THR A 127 2.55 -7.70 13.88
CA THR A 127 3.25 -7.49 15.16
C THR A 127 4.01 -6.15 15.22
N GLY A 128 4.43 -5.62 14.08
CA GLY A 128 5.12 -4.34 13.98
C GLY A 128 4.73 -3.62 12.71
N ILE A 129 4.32 -2.36 12.84
CA ILE A 129 4.10 -1.46 11.71
C ILE A 129 4.94 -0.20 11.92
N ARG A 130 5.60 0.27 10.86
CA ARG A 130 6.36 1.53 10.86
C ARG A 130 5.63 2.56 10.01
N LEU A 131 5.42 3.76 10.53
CA LEU A 131 4.73 4.82 9.81
C LEU A 131 5.75 5.82 9.26
N ILE A 132 5.56 6.17 8.00
CA ILE A 132 6.36 7.18 7.29
C ILE A 132 5.41 8.29 6.84
N LYS A 133 5.66 9.53 7.24
CA LYS A 133 4.96 10.69 6.69
C LYS A 133 5.71 11.19 5.46
N THR A 134 4.97 11.53 4.40
CA THR A 134 5.52 12.17 3.19
C THR A 134 4.80 13.47 2.88
N LYS A 135 5.43 14.32 2.07
CA LYS A 135 4.81 15.54 1.51
C LYS A 135 3.91 15.20 0.32
N GLY A 136 3.85 13.94 -0.11
CA GLY A 136 3.06 13.47 -1.24
C GLY A 136 3.59 13.91 -2.61
N LEU A 137 4.91 14.15 -2.74
CA LEU A 137 5.47 14.67 -4.00
C LEU A 137 5.56 13.63 -5.12
N HIS A 138 5.56 12.34 -4.79
CA HIS A 138 5.69 11.26 -5.76
C HIS A 138 4.33 10.81 -6.32
N TYR A 139 3.54 10.03 -5.57
CA TYR A 139 2.22 9.57 -6.04
C TYR A 139 1.13 10.65 -5.99
N GLY A 140 1.34 11.70 -5.19
CA GLY A 140 0.40 12.82 -5.06
C GLY A 140 -0.30 12.85 -3.69
N PRO A 141 -1.19 13.85 -3.50
CA PRO A 141 -1.98 13.96 -2.27
C PRO A 141 -2.96 12.79 -2.16
N SER A 142 -3.28 12.41 -0.91
CA SER A 142 -4.28 11.37 -0.59
C SER A 142 -3.94 9.95 -1.06
N VAL A 143 -2.71 9.69 -1.53
CA VAL A 143 -2.25 8.36 -1.91
C VAL A 143 -1.45 7.75 -0.77
N TYR A 144 -2.00 6.69 -0.22
CA TYR A 144 -1.35 5.80 0.75
C TYR A 144 -0.79 4.60 0.02
N TYR A 145 0.18 3.95 0.63
CA TYR A 145 0.66 2.65 0.19
C TYR A 145 1.53 2.02 1.27
N THR A 146 1.84 0.74 1.08
CA THR A 146 2.79 0.00 1.89
C THR A 146 4.06 -0.36 1.15
N ARG A 147 5.14 -0.51 1.92
CA ARG A 147 6.39 -1.15 1.47
C ARG A 147 7.03 -1.80 2.68
N GLU A 148 7.38 -3.08 2.58
CA GLU A 148 7.81 -3.89 3.72
C GLU A 148 6.71 -3.92 4.81
N ASP A 149 7.06 -3.63 6.06
CA ASP A 149 6.18 -3.37 7.20
C ASP A 149 5.90 -1.86 7.40
N CYS A 150 6.16 -1.01 6.39
CA CYS A 150 5.88 0.41 6.46
C CYS A 150 4.53 0.76 5.83
N ILE A 151 3.80 1.69 6.47
CA ILE A 151 2.68 2.42 5.86
C ILE A 151 3.15 3.84 5.58
N ILE A 152 3.03 4.26 4.32
CA ILE A 152 3.44 5.59 3.84
C ILE A 152 2.19 6.46 3.74
N ILE A 153 2.22 7.60 4.45
CA ILE A 153 1.04 8.44 4.67
C ILE A 153 1.34 9.86 4.17
N PRO A 154 0.52 10.42 3.27
CA PRO A 154 0.69 11.79 2.80
C PRO A 154 0.17 12.79 3.86
N GLU A 155 0.95 13.83 4.14
CA GLU A 155 0.66 14.80 5.21
C GLU A 155 -0.74 15.44 5.10
N ASN A 156 -1.23 15.68 3.88
CA ASN A 156 -2.50 16.36 3.63
C ASN A 156 -3.72 15.59 4.19
N GLU A 157 -3.55 14.32 4.53
CA GLU A 157 -4.61 13.48 5.07
C GLU A 157 -4.67 13.47 6.60
N LEU A 158 -3.62 13.96 7.27
CA LEU A 158 -3.52 14.00 8.74
C LEU A 158 -4.26 15.20 9.32
N ARG A 159 -5.57 15.24 9.12
CA ARG A 159 -6.46 16.32 9.53
C ARG A 159 -7.72 15.77 10.21
N GLU A 160 -8.25 16.51 11.19
CA GLU A 160 -9.40 16.08 12.00
C GLU A 160 -10.63 15.73 11.16
N GLY A 161 -10.88 16.45 10.06
CA GLY A 161 -12.00 16.19 9.15
C GLY A 161 -11.93 14.87 8.38
N ASN A 162 -10.84 14.10 8.51
CA ASN A 162 -10.63 12.82 7.82
C ASN A 162 -10.62 11.61 8.77
N ARG A 163 -11.07 11.77 10.03
CA ARG A 163 -10.95 10.73 11.06
C ARG A 163 -11.53 9.37 10.67
N SER A 164 -12.74 9.33 10.10
CA SER A 164 -13.37 8.07 9.68
C SER A 164 -12.62 7.45 8.49
N GLY A 165 -12.28 8.26 7.49
CA GLY A 165 -11.48 7.81 6.34
C GLY A 165 -10.11 7.27 6.74
N LEU A 166 -9.48 7.84 7.78
CA LEU A 166 -8.23 7.30 8.32
C LEU A 166 -8.39 5.88 8.86
N LEU A 167 -9.48 5.54 9.55
CA LEU A 167 -9.68 4.18 10.03
C LEU A 167 -9.81 3.19 8.87
N GLU A 168 -10.65 3.51 7.88
CA GLU A 168 -10.85 2.70 6.68
C GLU A 168 -9.53 2.45 5.95
N VAL A 169 -8.77 3.51 5.70
CA VAL A 169 -7.46 3.39 5.04
C VAL A 169 -6.46 2.63 5.91
N MET A 170 -6.38 2.85 7.23
CA MET A 170 -5.44 2.07 8.06
C MET A 170 -5.78 0.58 8.07
N LEU A 171 -7.07 0.20 7.99
CA LEU A 171 -7.46 -1.21 7.82
C LEU A 171 -7.02 -1.76 6.46
N HIS A 172 -7.18 -0.98 5.39
CA HIS A 172 -6.73 -1.30 4.04
C HIS A 172 -5.21 -1.54 3.99
N GLU A 173 -4.42 -0.61 4.53
CA GLU A 173 -2.96 -0.72 4.59
C GLU A 173 -2.48 -1.86 5.50
N VAL A 174 -3.19 -2.13 6.60
CA VAL A 174 -2.93 -3.29 7.47
C VAL A 174 -3.11 -4.61 6.69
N PHE A 175 -4.12 -4.69 5.82
CA PHE A 175 -4.33 -5.85 4.96
C PHE A 175 -3.17 -6.07 4.00
N HIS A 176 -2.64 -5.03 3.35
CA HIS A 176 -1.49 -5.19 2.46
C HIS A 176 -0.26 -5.75 3.18
N ILE A 177 0.03 -5.27 4.40
CA ILE A 177 1.11 -5.84 5.21
C ILE A 177 0.82 -7.30 5.56
N TYR A 178 -0.41 -7.62 6.01
CA TYR A 178 -0.80 -8.99 6.31
C TYR A 178 -0.63 -9.90 5.09
N SER A 179 -1.24 -9.56 3.96
CA SER A 179 -1.20 -10.30 2.68
C SER A 179 0.23 -10.56 2.21
N ARG A 180 1.11 -9.56 2.32
CA ARG A 180 2.53 -9.65 1.94
C ARG A 180 3.29 -10.71 2.72
N TYR A 181 3.04 -10.86 4.02
CA TYR A 181 3.73 -11.83 4.87
C TYR A 181 2.99 -13.17 5.04
N HIS A 182 1.85 -13.35 4.35
CA HIS A 182 1.02 -14.56 4.36
C HIS A 182 0.74 -15.04 2.92
N PRO A 183 1.76 -15.52 2.19
CA PRO A 183 1.65 -15.78 0.75
C PRO A 183 0.68 -16.91 0.37
N GLU A 184 0.46 -17.89 1.24
CA GLU A 184 -0.50 -18.97 0.96
C GLU A 184 -1.95 -18.48 1.12
N GLU A 185 -2.21 -17.67 2.15
CA GLU A 185 -3.48 -16.98 2.37
C GLU A 185 -3.75 -16.00 1.23
N LYS A 186 -2.76 -15.17 0.85
CA LYS A 186 -2.84 -14.27 -0.32
C LYS A 186 -3.27 -15.02 -1.57
N LYS A 187 -2.63 -16.15 -1.85
CA LYS A 187 -2.97 -17.01 -3.00
C LYS A 187 -4.38 -17.61 -2.90
N ALA A 188 -4.83 -18.02 -1.72
CA ALA A 188 -6.20 -18.49 -1.51
C ALA A 188 -7.23 -17.36 -1.71
N LEU A 189 -6.94 -16.16 -1.22
CA LEU A 189 -7.77 -14.97 -1.41
C LEU A 189 -7.85 -14.57 -2.88
N TYR A 190 -6.73 -14.63 -3.63
CA TYR A 190 -6.72 -14.33 -5.06
C TYR A 190 -7.62 -15.29 -5.85
N ARG A 191 -7.61 -16.58 -5.50
CA ARG A 191 -8.50 -17.57 -6.13
C ARG A 191 -9.97 -17.32 -5.89
N LEU A 192 -10.33 -16.82 -4.69
CA LEU A 192 -11.71 -16.48 -4.36
C LEU A 192 -12.32 -15.48 -5.35
N ILE A 193 -11.49 -14.55 -5.84
CA ILE A 193 -11.85 -13.52 -6.81
C ILE A 193 -11.43 -13.88 -8.26
N GLY A 194 -11.17 -15.16 -8.54
CA GLY A 194 -10.95 -15.68 -9.90
C GLY A 194 -9.54 -15.55 -10.45
N PHE A 195 -8.57 -15.12 -9.64
CA PHE A 195 -7.17 -15.02 -10.03
C PHE A 195 -6.39 -16.28 -9.65
N GLU A 196 -5.75 -16.91 -10.64
CA GLU A 196 -4.93 -18.11 -10.47
C GLU A 196 -3.47 -17.83 -10.82
N PRO A 197 -2.49 -18.39 -10.07
CA PRO A 197 -1.08 -18.17 -10.36
C PRO A 197 -0.71 -18.68 -11.76
N ILE A 198 0.17 -17.95 -12.43
CA ILE A 198 0.81 -18.42 -13.66
C ILE A 198 2.08 -19.20 -13.30
N THR A 199 2.35 -20.28 -14.04
CA THR A 199 3.44 -21.22 -13.73
C THR A 199 4.70 -21.00 -14.58
N LYS A 200 4.67 -20.04 -15.51
CA LYS A 200 5.76 -19.72 -16.45
C LYS A 200 6.01 -18.22 -16.44
N PRO A 201 7.25 -17.77 -16.71
CA PRO A 201 7.57 -16.35 -16.76
C PRO A 201 6.77 -15.60 -17.85
N LEU A 202 6.46 -14.35 -17.58
CA LEU A 202 5.83 -13.43 -18.53
C LEU A 202 6.88 -12.83 -19.47
N SER A 203 6.56 -12.75 -20.76
CA SER A 203 7.32 -11.97 -21.72
C SER A 203 6.47 -10.81 -22.24
N PHE A 204 7.02 -9.60 -22.14
CA PHE A 204 6.35 -8.36 -22.52
C PHE A 204 6.94 -7.83 -23.83
N PRO A 205 6.12 -7.34 -24.78
CA PRO A 205 6.64 -6.54 -25.89
C PRO A 205 7.33 -5.26 -25.37
N ASP A 206 8.46 -4.87 -25.96
CA ASP A 206 9.26 -3.70 -25.51
C ASP A 206 8.42 -2.42 -25.39
N SER A 207 7.50 -2.20 -26.32
CA SER A 207 6.59 -1.05 -26.34
C SER A 207 5.61 -1.02 -25.15
N LEU A 208 5.25 -2.19 -24.61
CA LEU A 208 4.47 -2.32 -23.38
C LEU A 208 5.38 -2.22 -22.15
N ALA A 209 6.50 -2.95 -22.14
CA ALA A 209 7.44 -2.98 -21.02
C ALA A 209 7.93 -1.57 -20.62
N GLY A 210 8.22 -0.71 -21.61
CA GLY A 210 8.62 0.67 -21.37
C GLY A 210 7.51 1.60 -20.83
N ARG A 211 6.26 1.10 -20.71
CA ARG A 211 5.09 1.85 -20.24
C ARG A 211 4.50 1.34 -18.93
N LEU A 212 5.01 0.22 -18.40
CA LEU A 212 4.48 -0.36 -17.16
C LEU A 212 4.71 0.61 -15.99
N LEU A 213 3.68 0.76 -15.18
CA LEU A 213 3.71 1.44 -13.89
C LEU A 213 3.44 0.41 -12.81
N LEU A 214 4.15 0.49 -11.68
CA LEU A 214 3.98 -0.43 -10.57
C LEU A 214 2.95 0.08 -9.57
N ASN A 215 2.12 -0.83 -9.08
CA ASN A 215 1.41 -0.64 -7.82
C ASN A 215 2.35 -1.04 -6.67
N PRO A 216 2.73 -0.13 -5.75
CA PRO A 216 3.60 -0.46 -4.62
C PRO A 216 3.01 -1.51 -3.65
N ASP A 217 1.68 -1.65 -3.57
CA ASP A 217 0.99 -2.62 -2.73
C ASP A 217 0.77 -3.99 -3.41
N GLY A 218 1.00 -4.06 -4.71
CA GLY A 218 0.76 -5.25 -5.52
C GLY A 218 1.65 -5.28 -6.74
N ILE A 219 2.93 -5.61 -6.55
CA ILE A 219 3.89 -5.63 -7.68
C ILE A 219 3.85 -6.94 -8.48
N ASP A 220 3.37 -8.03 -7.89
CA ASP A 220 3.37 -9.34 -8.54
C ASP A 220 2.15 -9.52 -9.45
N VAL A 221 2.39 -9.36 -10.75
CA VAL A 221 1.37 -9.53 -11.80
C VAL A 221 1.26 -10.97 -12.30
N SER A 222 1.86 -11.94 -11.59
CA SER A 222 1.91 -13.36 -11.98
C SER A 222 0.62 -14.13 -11.65
N TYR A 223 -0.52 -13.47 -11.76
CA TYR A 223 -1.85 -14.04 -11.54
C TYR A 223 -2.78 -13.68 -12.68
N ALA A 224 -3.44 -14.69 -13.25
CA ALA A 224 -4.33 -14.51 -14.38
C ALA A 224 -5.77 -14.82 -13.99
N VAL A 225 -6.68 -13.97 -14.47
CA VAL A 225 -8.12 -14.21 -14.44
C VAL A 225 -8.56 -14.84 -15.76
N THR A 226 -9.54 -15.74 -15.72
CA THR A 226 -10.11 -16.36 -16.92
C THR A 226 -11.38 -15.63 -17.33
N LEU A 227 -11.38 -14.98 -18.49
CA LEU A 227 -12.46 -14.15 -18.98
C LEU A 227 -13.23 -14.85 -20.10
N LYS A 228 -14.56 -14.75 -20.07
CA LYS A 228 -15.45 -15.13 -21.18
C LYS A 228 -15.84 -13.87 -21.95
N LEU A 229 -15.49 -13.81 -23.23
CA LEU A 229 -15.82 -12.66 -24.08
C LEU A 229 -17.20 -12.85 -24.73
N PRO A 230 -18.05 -11.82 -24.83
CA PRO A 230 -19.42 -11.96 -25.33
C PRO A 230 -19.53 -12.51 -26.76
N GLU A 231 -18.52 -12.22 -27.59
CA GLU A 231 -18.52 -12.58 -29.02
C GLU A 231 -17.77 -13.90 -29.31
N ASP A 232 -17.13 -14.51 -28.32
CA ASP A 232 -16.27 -15.67 -28.52
C ASP A 232 -16.56 -16.77 -27.50
N SER A 233 -16.77 -17.99 -27.98
CA SER A 233 -16.98 -19.16 -27.10
C SER A 233 -15.71 -19.60 -26.36
N GLN A 234 -14.56 -19.00 -26.70
CA GLN A 234 -13.28 -19.28 -26.08
C GLN A 234 -13.03 -18.39 -24.86
N SER A 235 -12.59 -19.02 -23.77
CA SER A 235 -12.13 -18.29 -22.60
C SER A 235 -10.71 -17.79 -22.82
N VAL A 236 -10.44 -16.56 -22.37
CA VAL A 236 -9.13 -15.90 -22.47
C VAL A 236 -8.56 -15.74 -21.07
N ARG A 237 -7.32 -16.18 -20.84
CA ARG A 237 -6.58 -15.83 -19.62
C ARG A 237 -5.96 -14.46 -19.78
N ALA A 238 -6.13 -13.58 -18.79
CA ALA A 238 -5.58 -12.24 -18.81
C ALA A 238 -4.96 -11.86 -17.46
N ILE A 239 -3.92 -11.02 -17.49
CA ILE A 239 -3.26 -10.47 -16.30
C ILE A 239 -3.60 -8.98 -16.12
N PRO A 240 -3.66 -8.48 -14.88
CA PRO A 240 -3.86 -7.06 -14.58
C PRO A 240 -2.55 -6.30 -14.78
N LEU A 241 -2.56 -5.23 -15.58
CA LEU A 241 -1.42 -4.32 -15.70
C LEU A 241 -1.88 -2.87 -15.62
N ILE A 242 -1.03 -2.04 -15.02
CA ILE A 242 -1.13 -0.60 -15.05
C ILE A 242 -0.15 -0.09 -16.11
N VAL A 243 -0.64 0.66 -17.09
CA VAL A 243 0.18 1.24 -18.16
C VAL A 243 0.05 2.75 -18.18
N SER A 244 1.14 3.42 -18.55
CA SER A 244 1.12 4.87 -18.75
C SER A 244 0.47 5.25 -20.08
N SER A 245 -0.50 6.17 -20.02
CA SER A 245 -1.12 6.80 -21.19
C SER A 245 -0.12 7.62 -22.02
N GLN A 246 0.99 8.06 -21.43
CA GLN A 246 2.05 8.84 -22.08
C GLN A 246 3.40 8.10 -22.10
N PRO A 247 4.22 8.25 -23.16
CA PRO A 247 5.54 7.60 -23.23
C PRO A 247 6.60 8.26 -22.33
N ASN A 248 6.30 9.44 -21.78
CA ASN A 248 7.23 10.21 -20.94
C ASN A 248 6.42 11.12 -19.99
N TYR A 249 7.04 11.61 -18.93
CA TYR A 249 6.45 12.65 -18.10
C TYR A 249 6.19 13.92 -18.91
N SER A 250 5.02 14.52 -18.70
CA SER A 250 4.56 15.76 -19.29
C SER A 250 4.21 16.76 -18.19
N PRO A 251 4.81 17.97 -18.18
CA PRO A 251 4.43 19.03 -17.24
C PRO A 251 2.95 19.45 -17.33
N ALA A 252 2.27 19.16 -18.45
CA ALA A 252 0.84 19.40 -18.60
C ALA A 252 -0.04 18.40 -17.84
N LEU A 253 0.53 17.25 -17.42
CA LEU A 253 -0.11 16.22 -16.62
C LEU A 253 0.76 16.00 -15.36
N PRO A 254 0.70 16.89 -14.36
CA PRO A 254 1.62 16.81 -13.23
C PRO A 254 1.27 15.70 -12.22
N GLN A 255 0.03 15.19 -12.24
CA GLN A 255 -0.46 14.21 -11.28
C GLN A 255 -0.18 12.78 -11.77
N PHE A 256 0.39 11.92 -10.91
CA PHE A 256 0.70 10.52 -11.23
C PHE A 256 -0.52 9.76 -11.76
N PHE A 257 -1.68 9.91 -11.11
CA PHE A 257 -2.92 9.24 -11.50
C PHE A 257 -3.45 9.63 -12.88
N ALA A 258 -3.02 10.76 -13.45
CA ALA A 258 -3.37 11.14 -14.81
C ALA A 258 -2.67 10.28 -15.88
N TYR A 259 -1.63 9.54 -15.51
CA TYR A 259 -0.93 8.60 -16.39
C TYR A 259 -1.53 7.19 -16.32
N LEU A 260 -2.16 6.83 -15.20
CA LEU A 260 -2.61 5.47 -14.93
C LEU A 260 -3.74 5.05 -15.87
N ASP A 261 -3.51 3.95 -16.58
CA ASP A 261 -4.53 3.23 -17.31
C ASP A 261 -4.47 1.75 -16.91
N PHE A 262 -5.43 1.31 -16.10
CA PHE A 262 -5.57 -0.08 -15.68
C PHE A 262 -6.29 -0.88 -16.77
N GLN A 263 -5.65 -1.96 -17.23
CA GLN A 263 -6.18 -2.82 -18.28
C GLN A 263 -5.86 -4.29 -18.00
N LEU A 264 -6.70 -5.19 -18.51
CA LEU A 264 -6.43 -6.63 -18.51
C LEU A 264 -5.79 -7.02 -19.83
N TYR A 265 -4.64 -7.70 -19.80
CA TYR A 265 -3.92 -8.13 -20.99
C TYR A 265 -3.99 -9.64 -21.17
N PRO A 266 -4.45 -10.15 -22.32
CA PRO A 266 -4.41 -11.58 -22.60
C PRO A 266 -2.99 -12.12 -22.56
N ILE A 267 -2.85 -13.36 -22.11
CA ILE A 267 -1.60 -14.09 -22.17
C ILE A 267 -1.73 -15.28 -23.13
N GLN A 268 -0.74 -15.44 -24.01
CA GLN A 268 -0.64 -16.58 -24.91
C GLN A 268 0.49 -17.50 -24.44
N GLU A 269 0.20 -18.79 -24.34
CA GLU A 269 1.22 -19.77 -23.99
C GLU A 269 2.22 -19.97 -25.13
N GLU A 270 3.51 -19.86 -24.82
CA GLU A 270 4.62 -20.15 -25.71
C GLU A 270 5.53 -21.22 -25.08
N ALA A 271 6.58 -21.64 -25.80
CA ALA A 271 7.55 -22.60 -25.33
C ALA A 271 8.35 -22.05 -24.14
N GLY A 272 7.89 -22.32 -22.92
CA GLY A 272 8.57 -21.96 -21.68
C GLY A 272 8.15 -20.61 -21.06
N SER A 273 7.25 -19.86 -21.68
CA SER A 273 6.77 -18.55 -21.20
C SER A 273 5.30 -18.31 -21.51
N TYR A 274 4.75 -17.26 -20.91
CA TYR A 274 3.48 -16.66 -21.32
C TYR A 274 3.76 -15.30 -21.96
N ARG A 275 3.44 -15.15 -23.24
CA ARG A 275 3.59 -13.87 -23.94
C ARG A 275 2.38 -13.00 -23.71
N VAL A 276 2.60 -11.76 -23.28
CA VAL A 276 1.54 -10.75 -23.11
C VAL A 276 1.12 -10.22 -24.48
N VAL A 277 -0.18 -10.30 -24.79
CA VAL A 277 -0.75 -9.93 -26.08
C VAL A 277 -1.19 -8.47 -26.06
N THR A 278 -0.77 -7.71 -27.07
CA THR A 278 -1.08 -6.28 -27.23
C THR A 278 -1.69 -5.97 -28.59
N GLN A 279 -2.48 -4.92 -28.68
CA GLN A 279 -2.92 -4.28 -29.91
C GLN A 279 -2.17 -2.95 -30.13
N GLY A 280 -1.69 -2.70 -31.35
CA GLY A 280 -1.02 -1.43 -31.68
C GLY A 280 0.26 -1.17 -30.85
N GLY A 281 0.94 -2.22 -30.41
CA GLY A 281 2.22 -2.18 -29.69
C GLY A 281 2.10 -2.26 -28.17
N TYR A 282 1.21 -1.49 -27.54
CA TYR A 282 1.15 -1.45 -26.07
C TYR A 282 -0.26 -1.55 -25.48
N ARG A 283 -1.33 -1.36 -26.25
CA ARG A 283 -2.69 -1.37 -25.70
C ARG A 283 -3.16 -2.79 -25.49
N SER A 284 -4.06 -3.01 -24.53
CA SER A 284 -4.77 -4.27 -24.45
C SER A 284 -5.71 -4.42 -25.66
N PRO A 285 -5.83 -5.63 -26.26
CA PRO A 285 -6.87 -5.93 -27.23
C PRO A 285 -8.25 -6.14 -26.60
N LEU A 286 -8.35 -6.23 -25.27
CA LEU A 286 -9.61 -6.41 -24.55
C LEU A 286 -10.32 -5.07 -24.33
N PRO A 287 -11.66 -5.07 -24.14
CA PRO A 287 -12.38 -3.91 -23.62
C PRO A 287 -11.84 -3.49 -22.25
N SER A 288 -12.10 -2.24 -21.86
CA SER A 288 -11.82 -1.77 -20.50
C SER A 288 -12.44 -2.72 -19.46
N PRO A 289 -11.74 -3.04 -18.34
CA PRO A 289 -12.21 -4.03 -17.35
C PRO A 289 -13.65 -3.80 -16.86
N GLY A 290 -14.05 -2.53 -16.66
CA GLY A 290 -15.42 -2.10 -16.33
C GLY A 290 -16.53 -2.56 -17.29
N LYS A 291 -16.19 -3.02 -18.49
CA LYS A 291 -17.14 -3.48 -19.53
C LYS A 291 -17.12 -5.00 -19.71
N ILE A 292 -16.27 -5.71 -18.99
CA ILE A 292 -16.18 -7.16 -19.06
C ILE A 292 -17.06 -7.74 -17.94
N ALA A 293 -18.32 -8.04 -18.25
CA ALA A 293 -19.28 -8.52 -17.24
C ALA A 293 -18.75 -9.72 -16.44
N ASN A 294 -18.13 -10.67 -17.13
CA ASN A 294 -17.55 -11.86 -16.50
C ASN A 294 -16.36 -11.57 -15.57
N PHE A 295 -15.75 -10.39 -15.63
CA PHE A 295 -14.74 -9.97 -14.67
C PHE A 295 -15.37 -9.64 -13.32
N PHE A 296 -16.42 -8.80 -13.29
CA PHE A 296 -17.16 -8.46 -12.06
C PHE A 296 -17.95 -9.64 -11.47
N GLU A 297 -18.38 -10.59 -12.30
CA GLU A 297 -18.92 -11.87 -11.78
C GLU A 297 -17.89 -12.60 -10.91
N GLN A 298 -16.60 -12.52 -11.24
CA GLN A 298 -15.52 -13.18 -10.51
C GLN A 298 -15.08 -12.38 -9.28
N ILE A 299 -14.75 -11.10 -9.47
CA ILE A 299 -14.21 -10.28 -8.38
C ILE A 299 -15.29 -9.75 -7.41
N GLY A 300 -16.57 -9.86 -7.79
CA GLY A 300 -17.68 -9.21 -7.09
C GLY A 300 -17.85 -7.74 -7.49
N ASP A 301 -18.80 -7.06 -6.87
CA ASP A 301 -19.16 -5.67 -7.13
C ASP A 301 -19.06 -4.77 -5.88
N ASN A 302 -18.37 -5.25 -4.84
CA ASN A 302 -18.21 -4.52 -3.58
C ASN A 302 -17.34 -3.27 -3.72
N THR A 303 -16.37 -3.26 -4.65
CA THR A 303 -15.49 -2.12 -4.91
C THR A 303 -15.30 -1.89 -6.41
N ASN A 304 -15.00 -0.63 -6.75
CA ASN A 304 -14.55 -0.23 -8.08
C ASN A 304 -13.03 0.02 -8.13
N TYR A 305 -12.31 -0.13 -7.01
CA TYR A 305 -10.86 0.03 -6.94
C TYR A 305 -10.16 -1.28 -7.37
N ILE A 306 -10.17 -1.49 -8.68
CA ILE A 306 -9.83 -2.77 -9.31
C ILE A 306 -8.40 -2.83 -9.87
N ILE A 307 -7.54 -1.86 -9.56
CA ILE A 307 -6.26 -1.67 -10.23
C ILE A 307 -5.22 -2.78 -9.95
N HIS A 308 -5.52 -3.68 -9.01
CA HIS A 308 -4.79 -4.93 -8.74
C HIS A 308 -5.68 -5.86 -7.87
N PRO A 309 -5.55 -7.21 -7.93
CA PRO A 309 -6.30 -8.10 -7.02
C PRO A 309 -6.07 -7.82 -5.54
N ASP A 310 -4.87 -7.38 -5.14
CA ASP A 310 -4.59 -6.99 -3.74
C ASP A 310 -5.47 -5.82 -3.29
N GLU A 311 -5.72 -4.84 -4.16
CA GLU A 311 -6.58 -3.68 -3.87
C GLU A 311 -8.04 -4.07 -3.71
N VAL A 312 -8.52 -4.96 -4.59
CA VAL A 312 -9.87 -5.52 -4.49
C VAL A 312 -10.05 -6.21 -3.15
N LEU A 313 -9.07 -7.01 -2.73
CA LEU A 313 -9.13 -7.75 -1.47
C LEU A 313 -8.96 -6.84 -0.25
N ALA A 314 -8.13 -5.80 -0.33
CA ALA A 314 -7.94 -4.83 0.73
C ALA A 314 -9.24 -4.09 1.05
N ASP A 315 -9.96 -3.59 0.03
CA ASP A 315 -11.28 -2.97 0.22
C ASP A 315 -12.29 -3.95 0.80
N ASN A 316 -12.34 -5.18 0.28
CA ASN A 316 -13.24 -6.19 0.82
C ASN A 316 -12.90 -6.58 2.27
N PHE A 317 -11.63 -6.55 2.66
CA PHE A 317 -11.22 -6.74 4.05
C PHE A 317 -11.74 -5.61 4.95
N VAL A 318 -11.64 -4.34 4.53
CA VAL A 318 -12.22 -3.20 5.26
C VAL A 318 -13.73 -3.40 5.44
N PHE A 319 -14.43 -3.75 4.37
CA PHE A 319 -15.87 -3.99 4.39
C PHE A 319 -16.24 -5.11 5.35
N LEU A 320 -15.52 -6.23 5.32
CA LEU A 320 -15.73 -7.36 6.23
C LEU A 320 -15.54 -6.92 7.69
N VAL A 321 -14.43 -6.26 8.01
CA VAL A 321 -14.10 -5.85 9.38
C VAL A 321 -15.16 -4.89 9.93
N LEU A 322 -15.56 -3.88 9.15
CA LEU A 322 -16.54 -2.88 9.58
C LEU A 322 -17.96 -3.45 9.63
N ALA A 323 -18.32 -4.36 8.71
CA ALA A 323 -19.58 -5.10 8.78
C ALA A 323 -19.71 -5.90 10.08
N GLN A 324 -18.64 -6.61 10.47
CA GLN A 324 -18.57 -7.39 11.71
C GLN A 324 -18.52 -6.51 12.97
N ALA A 325 -18.05 -5.28 12.83
CA ALA A 325 -18.13 -4.26 13.88
C ALA A 325 -19.56 -3.72 14.09
N GLY A 326 -20.46 -3.92 13.12
CA GLY A 326 -21.84 -3.44 13.15
C GLY A 326 -22.01 -2.02 12.58
N GLU A 327 -21.05 -1.54 11.78
CA GLU A 327 -21.15 -0.24 11.11
C GLU A 327 -22.22 -0.29 10.02
N ALA A 328 -23.25 0.55 10.12
CA ALA A 328 -24.45 0.47 9.30
C ALA A 328 -24.18 0.67 7.80
N ASP A 329 -23.21 1.53 7.46
CA ASP A 329 -22.82 1.81 6.08
C ASP A 329 -22.14 0.59 5.40
N PHE A 330 -21.61 -0.33 6.21
CA PHE A 330 -20.96 -1.57 5.77
C PHE A 330 -21.79 -2.82 6.06
N ALA A 331 -23.08 -2.68 6.38
CA ALA A 331 -23.94 -3.83 6.65
C ALA A 331 -23.94 -4.81 5.47
N LEU A 332 -23.85 -6.12 5.73
CA LEU A 332 -23.76 -7.15 4.69
C LEU A 332 -24.92 -7.08 3.66
N SER A 333 -26.09 -6.59 4.09
CA SER A 333 -27.26 -6.37 3.23
C SER A 333 -27.06 -5.29 2.16
N ASN A 334 -26.02 -4.47 2.27
CA ASN A 334 -25.69 -3.42 1.30
C ASN A 334 -24.98 -3.98 0.06
N TYR A 335 -24.48 -5.21 0.14
CA TYR A 335 -23.74 -5.87 -0.94
C TYR A 335 -24.61 -6.89 -1.69
N SER A 336 -24.27 -7.14 -2.96
CA SER A 336 -24.92 -8.16 -3.77
C SER A 336 -24.72 -9.57 -3.18
N GLU A 337 -25.47 -10.56 -3.67
CA GLU A 337 -25.27 -11.96 -3.24
C GLU A 337 -23.82 -12.42 -3.45
N ARG A 338 -23.26 -12.14 -4.64
CA ARG A 338 -21.86 -12.43 -4.95
C ARG A 338 -20.90 -11.64 -4.06
N GLY A 339 -21.21 -10.36 -3.82
CA GLY A 339 -20.46 -9.52 -2.90
C GLY A 339 -20.37 -10.10 -1.49
N GLN A 340 -21.49 -10.59 -0.95
CA GLN A 340 -21.51 -11.25 0.35
C GLN A 340 -20.79 -12.60 0.36
N GLU A 341 -20.83 -13.36 -0.74
CA GLU A 341 -20.02 -14.58 -0.88
C GLU A 341 -18.52 -14.29 -0.81
N VAL A 342 -18.06 -13.22 -1.47
CA VAL A 342 -16.66 -12.78 -1.40
C VAL A 342 -16.29 -12.44 0.05
N LEU A 343 -17.10 -11.65 0.77
CA LEU A 343 -16.82 -11.31 2.17
C LEU A 343 -16.75 -12.54 3.08
N ARG A 344 -17.69 -13.50 2.93
CA ARG A 344 -17.68 -14.76 3.69
C ARG A 344 -16.47 -15.63 3.36
N GLY A 345 -16.09 -15.70 2.08
CA GLY A 345 -14.92 -16.47 1.65
C GLY A 345 -13.61 -15.89 2.17
N ILE A 346 -13.49 -14.55 2.20
CA ILE A 346 -12.35 -13.88 2.83
C ILE A 346 -12.29 -14.23 4.32
N GLU A 347 -13.42 -14.14 5.03
CA GLU A 347 -13.48 -14.50 6.45
C GLU A 347 -13.01 -15.94 6.72
N GLN A 348 -13.44 -16.89 5.89
CA GLN A 348 -13.02 -18.29 6.00
C GLN A 348 -11.52 -18.46 5.81
N VAL A 349 -10.95 -17.86 4.75
CA VAL A 349 -9.50 -17.93 4.48
C VAL A 349 -8.70 -17.32 5.64
N LEU A 350 -9.13 -16.16 6.15
CA LEU A 350 -8.46 -15.47 7.25
C LEU A 350 -8.54 -16.22 8.59
N LYS A 351 -9.56 -17.06 8.79
CA LYS A 351 -9.71 -17.93 9.97
C LYS A 351 -9.09 -19.31 9.79
N GLY A 352 -8.57 -19.63 8.59
CA GLY A 352 -8.02 -20.94 8.27
C GLY A 352 -9.06 -22.07 8.20
N GLU A 353 -10.30 -21.75 7.77
CA GLU A 353 -11.45 -22.67 7.68
C GLU A 353 -11.61 -23.36 6.31
#